data_AF-A0A0E9MCX0-F1
#
_entry.id   AF-A0A0E9MCX0-F1
#
_cell.length_a   1.000
_cell.length_b   1.000
_cell.length_c   1.000
_cell.angle_alpha   90.00
_cell.angle_beta   90.00
_cell.angle_gamma   90.00
#
_symmetry.space_group_name_H-M   'P 1'
#
loop_
_entity.id
_entity.type
_entity.pdbx_description
1 polymer ?
#
loop_
_entity_poly.entity_id
_entity_poly.type
_entity_poly.pdbx_seq_one_letter_code
_entity_poly.pdbx_strand_id
1 'polypeptide(L)' 'MSYALSDFMVHVDESLDVDERMKLEDIVRGDGCVISAAFPQRTPHLMMVVYDSECTHAKDILDHVRDTGFQATWL' A
#
# COMPACT_ATOMS: atom_id res chain seq x y z
N MET A 1 6.02 -19.00 -14.33
CA MET A 1 5.84 -18.62 -12.92
C MET A 1 4.43 -18.09 -12.79
N SER A 2 3.61 -18.75 -11.97
CA SER A 2 2.28 -18.24 -11.61
C SER A 2 2.52 -17.20 -10.52
N TYR A 3 1.89 -16.04 -10.62
CA TYR A 3 1.79 -15.10 -9.50
C TYR A 3 0.37 -15.22 -8.96
N ALA A 4 0.22 -15.52 -7.67
CA ALA A 4 -1.10 -15.47 -7.05
C ALA A 4 -1.38 -14.02 -6.65
N LEU A 5 -1.81 -13.23 -7.64
CA LEU A 5 -2.10 -11.82 -7.45
C LEU A 5 -3.24 -11.64 -6.46
N SER A 6 -3.01 -10.87 -5.42
CA SER A 6 -4.03 -10.39 -4.50
C SER A 6 -3.96 -8.87 -4.39
N ASP A 7 -5.10 -8.26 -4.12
CA ASP A 7 -5.20 -6.83 -3.89
C ASP A 7 -5.88 -6.53 -2.56
N PHE A 8 -5.57 -5.35 -2.02
CA PHE A 8 -6.28 -4.79 -0.87
C PHE A 8 -6.27 -3.27 -0.91
N MET A 9 -7.22 -2.69 -0.17
CA MET A 9 -7.30 -1.25 0.04
C MET A 9 -6.84 -0.88 1.43
N VAL A 10 -6.04 0.17 1.49
CA VAL A 10 -5.57 0.80 2.73
C VAL A 10 -6.17 2.18 2.82
N HIS A 11 -6.87 2.45 3.92
CA HIS A 11 -7.22 3.80 4.30
C HIS A 11 -6.01 4.48 4.93
N VAL A 12 -5.58 5.61 4.37
CA VAL A 12 -4.53 6.46 4.93
C VAL A 12 -5.13 7.77 5.43
N ASP A 13 -4.40 8.50 6.26
CA ASP A 13 -4.89 9.79 6.76
C ASP A 13 -5.19 10.76 5.62
N GLU A 14 -6.38 11.38 5.65
CA GLU A 14 -6.80 12.39 4.66
C GLU A 14 -5.95 13.65 4.72
N SER A 15 -5.25 13.89 5.84
CA SER A 15 -4.34 15.02 5.98
C SER A 15 -3.05 14.89 5.17
N LEU A 16 -2.76 13.71 4.61
CA LEU A 16 -1.54 13.49 3.84
C LEU A 16 -1.53 14.36 2.59
N ASP A 17 -0.46 15.12 2.42
CA ASP A 17 -0.26 15.92 1.23
C ASP A 17 0.15 15.05 0.01
N VAL A 18 0.33 15.68 -1.14
CA VAL A 18 0.71 14.96 -2.37
C VAL A 18 2.09 14.32 -2.24
N ASP A 19 3.04 14.99 -1.60
CA ASP A 19 4.42 14.53 -1.47
C ASP A 19 4.51 13.35 -0.49
N GLU A 20 3.74 13.39 0.60
CA GLU A 20 3.60 12.31 1.57
C GLU A 20 2.95 11.07 0.95
N ARG A 21 1.90 11.24 0.13
CA ARG A 21 1.29 10.14 -0.62
C ARG A 21 2.26 9.52 -1.62
N MET A 22 3.02 10.33 -2.36
CA MET A 22 4.03 9.82 -3.30
C MET A 22 5.14 9.04 -2.57
N LYS A 23 5.62 9.55 -1.42
CA LYS A 23 6.57 8.83 -0.58
C LYS A 23 6.01 7.50 -0.10
N LEU A 24 4.74 7.48 0.32
CA LEU A 24 4.09 6.26 0.78
C LEU A 24 3.93 5.24 -0.35
N GLU A 25 3.57 5.67 -1.57
CA GLU A 25 3.58 4.79 -2.74
C GLU A 25 4.95 4.17 -2.98
N ASP A 26 6.02 4.98 -2.93
CA ASP A 26 7.38 4.50 -3.16
C ASP A 26 7.87 3.55 -2.06
N ILE A 27 7.50 3.78 -0.81
CA ILE A 27 7.79 2.88 0.33
C ILE A 27 7.13 1.53 0.10
N VAL A 28 5.84 1.51 -0.25
CA VAL A 28 5.08 0.26 -0.43
C VAL A 28 5.55 -0.48 -1.67
N ARG A 29 5.85 0.24 -2.76
CA ARG A 29 6.41 -0.33 -4.00
C ARG A 29 7.85 -0.84 -3.81
N GLY A 30 8.56 -0.39 -2.78
CA GLY A 30 9.88 -0.89 -2.41
C GLY A 30 9.88 -2.30 -1.83
N ASP A 31 8.72 -2.81 -1.40
CA ASP A 31 8.58 -4.21 -0.97
C ASP A 31 8.65 -5.14 -2.20
N GLY A 32 9.60 -6.07 -2.19
CA GLY A 32 9.87 -6.95 -3.33
C GLY A 32 8.72 -7.90 -3.69
N CYS A 33 7.74 -8.07 -2.82
CA CYS A 33 6.54 -8.86 -3.08
C CYS A 33 5.35 -7.99 -3.56
N VAL A 34 5.47 -6.66 -3.52
CA VAL A 34 4.46 -5.72 -4.03
C VAL A 34 4.67 -5.51 -5.52
N ILE A 35 3.57 -5.62 -6.27
CA ILE A 35 3.54 -5.47 -7.72
C ILE A 35 3.10 -4.07 -8.11
N SER A 36 2.15 -3.49 -7.36
CA SER A 36 1.67 -2.14 -7.58
C SER A 36 1.16 -1.53 -6.28
N ALA A 37 1.41 -0.23 -6.09
CA ALA A 37 0.81 0.58 -5.05
C ALA A 37 0.50 1.96 -5.66
N ALA A 38 -0.74 2.41 -5.55
CA ALA A 38 -1.18 3.69 -6.10
C ALA A 38 -2.40 4.27 -5.37
N PHE A 39 -2.47 5.59 -5.29
CA PHE A 39 -3.67 6.33 -4.86
C PHE A 39 -4.57 6.65 -6.07
N PRO A 40 -5.83 6.18 -6.10
CA PRO A 40 -6.78 6.58 -7.13
C PRO A 40 -7.09 8.08 -7.04
N GLN A 41 -7.09 8.78 -8.17
CA GLN A 41 -7.37 10.22 -8.21
C GLN A 41 -8.75 10.61 -7.65
N ARG A 42 -9.72 9.68 -7.69
CA ARG A 42 -11.08 9.90 -7.15
C ARG A 42 -11.14 9.79 -5.64
N THR A 43 -10.21 9.05 -5.02
CA THR A 43 -10.19 8.73 -3.58
C THR A 43 -8.75 8.75 -3.08
N PRO A 44 -8.14 9.94 -2.92
CA PRO A 44 -6.71 10.07 -2.61
C PRO A 44 -6.34 9.60 -1.19
N HIS A 45 -7.32 9.29 -0.35
CA HIS A 45 -7.14 8.70 0.99
C HIS A 45 -7.19 7.16 0.98
N LEU A 46 -7.42 6.55 -0.19
CA LEU A 46 -7.41 5.11 -0.37
C LEU A 46 -6.22 4.71 -1.22
N MET A 47 -5.31 3.91 -0.68
CA MET A 47 -4.25 3.29 -1.47
C MET A 47 -4.72 1.92 -1.92
N MET A 48 -4.61 1.62 -3.22
CA MET A 48 -4.76 0.27 -3.72
C MET A 48 -3.38 -0.37 -3.81
N VAL A 49 -3.23 -1.53 -3.20
CA VAL A 49 -1.99 -2.31 -3.21
C VAL A 49 -2.28 -3.66 -3.85
N VAL A 50 -1.48 -4.02 -4.85
CA VAL A 50 -1.49 -5.33 -5.53
C VAL A 50 -0.16 -6.00 -5.23
N TYR A 51 -0.21 -7.23 -4.76
CA TYR A 51 0.97 -7.97 -4.31
C TYR A 51 0.86 -9.46 -4.71
N ASP A 52 1.98 -10.15 -4.62
CA ASP A 52 2.02 -11.60 -4.76
C ASP A 52 1.72 -12.27 -3.41
N SER A 53 0.56 -12.92 -3.32
CA SER A 53 0.11 -13.60 -2.10
C SER A 53 0.84 -14.91 -1.79
N GLU A 54 1.67 -15.41 -2.71
CA GLU A 54 2.63 -16.49 -2.40
C GLU A 54 3.91 -15.97 -1.74
N CYS A 55 4.19 -14.67 -1.83
CA CYS A 55 5.44 -14.03 -1.38
C CYS A 55 5.29 -13.29 -0.04
N THR A 56 4.19 -12.55 0.13
CA THR A 56 3.89 -11.79 1.36
C THR A 56 2.39 -11.83 1.66
N HIS A 57 1.98 -11.30 2.81
CA HIS A 57 0.57 -11.10 3.14
C HIS A 57 0.26 -9.62 3.32
N ALA A 58 -1.00 -9.28 3.03
CA ALA A 58 -1.53 -7.93 3.18
C ALA A 58 -1.22 -7.34 4.57
N LYS A 59 -1.32 -8.15 5.63
CA LYS A 59 -0.99 -7.77 7.02
C LYS A 59 0.45 -7.29 7.17
N ASP A 60 1.41 -8.03 6.61
CA ASP A 60 2.83 -7.72 6.73
C ASP A 60 3.17 -6.42 5.99
N ILE A 61 2.57 -6.21 4.81
CA ILE A 61 2.68 -4.95 4.06
C ILE A 61 2.11 -3.78 4.87
N LEU A 62 0.93 -3.94 5.50
CA LEU A 62 0.33 -2.87 6.30
C LEU A 62 1.16 -2.55 7.55
N ASP A 63 1.68 -3.57 8.22
CA ASP A 63 2.51 -3.39 9.40
C ASP A 63 3.82 -2.64 9.02
N HIS A 64 4.43 -2.97 7.87
CA HIS A 64 5.56 -2.20 7.33
C HIS A 64 5.21 -0.73 7.06
N VAL A 65 4.04 -0.45 6.48
CA VAL A 65 3.57 0.92 6.28
C VAL A 65 3.44 1.67 7.61
N ARG A 66 2.87 1.03 8.64
CA ARG A 66 2.71 1.64 9.97
C ARG A 66 4.04 1.93 10.65
N ASP A 67 5.02 1.05 10.47
CA ASP A 67 6.36 1.22 11.02
C ASP A 67 7.10 2.44 10.44
N THR A 68 6.73 2.87 9.23
CA THR A 68 7.27 4.10 8.62
C THR A 68 6.66 5.40 9.18
N GLY A 69 5.71 5.29 10.12
CA GLY A 69 5.10 6.42 10.83
C GLY A 69 3.79 6.92 10.22
N PHE A 70 3.31 6.30 9.13
CA PHE A 70 2.02 6.63 8.53
C PHE A 70 0.87 5.90 9.24
N GLN A 71 -0.25 6.60 9.44
CA GLN A 71 -1.48 5.98 9.93
C GLN A 71 -2.18 5.29 8.76
N ALA A 72 -2.26 3.96 8.84
CA ALA A 72 -2.83 3.12 7.78
C ALA A 72 -3.77 2.06 8.40
N THR A 73 -4.97 1.90 7.85
CA THR A 73 -5.98 0.97 8.37
C THR A 73 -6.64 0.15 7.27
N TRP A 74 -6.99 -1.08 7.60
CA TRP A 74 -7.79 -1.97 6.74
C TRP A 74 -9.17 -1.38 6.46
N LEU A 75 -9.63 -1.54 5.21
CA LEU A 75 -11.02 -1.34 4.80
C LEU A 75 -11.70 -2.67 4.52
#